data_AF-A0AAW9ECH2-F1
#
_entry.id   AF-A0AAW9ECH2-F1
#
_cell.length_a   1.000
_cell.length_b   1.000
_cell.length_c   1.000
_cell.angle_alpha   90.00
_cell.angle_beta   90.00
_cell.angle_gamma   90.00
#
_symmetry.space_group_name_H-M   'P 1'
#
loop_
_entity.id
_entity.type
_entity.pdbx_description
1 polymer ?
#
loop_
_entity_poly.entity_id
_entity_poly.type
_entity_poly.pdbx_seq_one_letter_code
_entity_poly.pdbx_strand_id
1 'polypeptide(L)'
;DSTVPSATASELIDHALQMNKFEVEKDTIGDIIILPREQAVLMTYYRNNITHMLMLPSLMAAIITQHRRISRQELLRHIQAIYPMLKAELF
;
A
#
# COMPACT_ATOMS: atom_id res chain seq x y z
N ASP A 1 -9.95 2.33 -11.62
CA ASP A 1 -8.68 2.91 -12.08
C ASP A 1 -7.60 2.73 -11.04
N SER A 2 -6.54 2.01 -11.39
CA SER A 2 -5.27 2.11 -10.65
C SER A 2 -4.53 3.31 -11.26
N THR A 3 -4.41 4.39 -10.51
CA THR A 3 -3.69 5.58 -10.96
C THR A 3 -2.20 5.34 -10.82
N VAL A 4 -1.51 5.12 -11.94
CA VAL A 4 -0.05 5.22 -11.98
C VAL A 4 0.28 6.71 -11.90
N PRO A 5 1.20 7.14 -11.01
CA PRO A 5 1.62 8.53 -10.96
C PRO A 5 2.16 8.95 -12.34
N SER A 6 1.78 10.14 -12.81
CA SER A 6 2.38 10.72 -14.02
C SER A 6 3.82 11.20 -13.79
N ALA A 7 4.24 11.27 -12.52
CA ALA A 7 5.59 11.64 -12.13
C ALA A 7 6.60 10.53 -12.48
N THR A 8 7.80 10.95 -12.87
CA THR A 8 8.95 10.09 -13.10
C THR A 8 9.48 9.51 -11.79
N ALA A 9 10.28 8.44 -11.90
CA ALA A 9 10.91 7.82 -10.73
C ALA A 9 11.77 8.83 -9.93
N SER A 10 12.49 9.74 -10.61
CA SER A 10 13.31 10.76 -9.95
C SER A 10 12.44 11.73 -9.15
N GLU A 11 11.35 12.24 -9.75
CA GLU A 11 10.44 13.17 -9.07
C GLU A 11 9.77 12.53 -7.85
N LEU A 12 9.46 11.24 -7.91
CA LEU A 12 8.91 10.50 -6.77
C LEU A 12 9.92 10.35 -5.63
N ILE A 13 11.20 10.10 -5.95
CA ILE A 13 12.28 10.04 -4.96
C ILE A 13 12.49 11.43 -4.35
N ASP A 14 12.61 12.47 -5.18
CA ASP A 14 12.82 13.84 -4.71
C ASP A 14 11.69 14.30 -3.77
N HIS A 15 10.44 13.98 -4.13
CA HIS A 15 9.29 14.24 -3.28
C HIS A 15 9.37 13.47 -1.95
N ALA A 16 9.73 12.19 -1.97
CA ALA A 16 9.87 11.40 -0.74
C ALA A 16 10.96 11.96 0.19
N LEU A 17 12.08 12.43 -0.38
CA LEU A 17 13.17 13.05 0.39
C LEU A 17 12.73 14.39 1.00
N GLN A 18 11.91 15.19 0.31
CA GLN A 18 11.35 16.45 0.84
C GLN A 18 10.42 16.25 2.05
N MET A 19 9.92 15.03 2.30
CA MET A 19 9.08 14.75 3.46
C MET A 19 9.83 14.82 4.80
N ASN A 20 11.16 14.99 4.78
CA ASN A 20 12.04 15.04 5.96
C ASN A 20 11.86 13.80 6.86
N LYS A 21 11.74 12.61 6.22
CA LYS A 21 11.60 11.31 6.90
C LYS A 21 12.81 10.39 6.70
N PHE A 22 13.74 10.80 5.85
CA PHE A 22 14.91 10.01 5.47
C PHE A 22 16.16 10.86 5.66
N GLU A 23 17.28 10.19 5.93
CA GLU A 23 18.61 10.77 5.90
C GLU A 23 19.30 10.30 4.62
N VAL A 24 20.14 11.16 4.04
CA VAL A 24 20.91 10.84 2.83
C VAL A 24 22.38 10.97 3.17
N GLU A 25 23.08 9.84 3.15
CA GLU A 25 24.54 9.80 3.28
C GLU A 25 25.19 9.60 1.91
N LYS A 26 26.30 10.28 1.65
CA LYS A 26 27.07 10.11 0.41
C LYS A 26 28.23 9.15 0.65
N ASP A 27 28.26 8.07 -0.10
CA ASP A 27 29.39 7.15 -0.15
C ASP A 27 30.03 7.16 -1.55
N THR A 28 31.21 6.56 -1.66
CA THR A 28 31.98 6.37 -2.89
C THR A 28 31.22 5.69 -4.04
N ILE A 29 30.12 4.98 -3.75
CA ILE A 29 29.29 4.27 -4.72
C ILE A 29 27.99 5.04 -5.06
N GLY A 30 27.60 6.04 -4.26
CA GLY A 30 26.40 6.84 -4.47
C GLY A 30 25.71 7.28 -3.17
N ASP A 31 24.46 7.74 -3.31
CA ASP A 31 23.62 8.15 -2.19
C ASP A 31 23.02 6.94 -1.48
N ILE A 32 23.17 6.89 -0.16
CA ILE A 32 22.58 5.90 0.73
C ILE A 32 21.39 6.55 1.42
N ILE A 33 20.19 6.02 1.18
CA ILE A 33 18.96 6.48 1.83
C ILE A 33 18.76 5.70 3.13
N ILE A 34 18.76 6.39 4.25
CA ILE A 34 18.63 5.83 5.58
C ILE A 34 17.26 6.20 6.14
N LEU A 35 16.58 5.22 6.73
CA LEU A 35 15.38 5.45 7.54
C LEU A 35 15.80 5.50 9.01
N PRO A 36 15.76 6.68 9.67
CA PRO A 36 16.09 6.79 11.08
C PRO A 36 15.16 5.92 11.94
N ARG A 37 15.69 5.35 13.03
CA ARG A 37 14.92 4.39 13.87
C ARG A 37 13.68 5.02 14.47
N GLU A 38 13.71 6.31 14.79
CA GLU A 38 12.58 7.07 15.28
C GLU A 38 11.41 7.17 14.28
N GLN A 39 11.69 7.02 12.97
CA GLN A 39 10.66 7.02 11.93
C GLN A 39 10.02 5.64 11.72
N ALA A 40 10.56 4.56 12.32
CA ALA A 40 10.09 3.20 12.08
C ALA A 40 8.61 2.98 12.46
N VAL A 41 8.15 3.59 13.55
CA VAL A 41 6.74 3.53 13.97
C VAL A 41 5.84 4.23 12.95
N LEU A 42 6.25 5.40 12.47
CA LEU A 42 5.50 6.15 11.45
C LEU A 42 5.45 5.40 10.11
N MET A 43 6.55 4.77 9.70
CA MET A 43 6.56 3.95 8.48
C MET A 43 5.67 2.73 8.60
N THR A 44 5.59 2.13 9.79
CA THR A 44 4.63 1.04 10.06
C THR A 44 3.19 1.53 9.90
N TYR A 45 2.88 2.72 10.40
CA TYR A 45 1.58 3.36 10.20
C TYR A 45 1.27 3.59 8.71
N TYR A 46 2.21 4.14 7.93
CA TYR A 46 2.02 4.32 6.48
C TYR A 46 1.80 2.98 5.75
N ARG A 47 2.62 1.97 6.06
CA ARG A 47 2.47 0.62 5.48
C ARG A 47 1.09 0.04 5.77
N ASN A 48 0.62 0.16 7.01
CA ASN A 48 -0.68 -0.36 7.42
C ASN A 48 -1.80 0.36 6.65
N ASN A 49 -1.79 1.70 6.61
CA ASN A 49 -2.80 2.47 5.88
C ASN A 49 -2.86 2.14 4.38
N ILE A 50 -1.71 2.02 3.71
CA ILE A 50 -1.65 1.61 2.30
C ILE A 50 -2.24 0.21 2.13
N THR A 51 -1.89 -0.73 3.01
CA THR A 51 -2.42 -2.09 2.99
C THR A 51 -3.94 -2.10 3.17
N HIS A 52 -4.48 -1.30 4.11
CA HIS A 52 -5.91 -1.18 4.33
C HIS A 52 -6.66 -0.68 3.10
N MET A 53 -6.11 0.32 2.39
CA MET A 53 -6.70 0.84 1.16
C MET A 53 -6.75 -0.20 0.04
N LEU A 54 -5.74 -1.07 -0.05
CA LEU A 54 -5.61 -2.04 -1.15
C LEU A 54 -6.27 -3.39 -0.88
N MET A 55 -6.52 -3.74 0.37
CA MET A 55 -7.01 -5.07 0.75
C MET A 55 -8.39 -5.41 0.17
N LEU A 56 -9.38 -4.53 0.36
CA LEU A 56 -10.74 -4.77 -0.13
C LEU A 56 -10.82 -4.86 -1.67
N PRO A 57 -10.21 -3.94 -2.46
CA PRO A 57 -10.18 -4.09 -3.91
C PRO A 57 -9.39 -5.31 -4.37
N SER A 58 -8.33 -5.71 -3.65
CA SER A 58 -7.58 -6.94 -3.95
C SER A 58 -8.42 -8.20 -3.71
N LEU A 59 -9.19 -8.24 -2.62
CA LEU A 59 -10.13 -9.33 -2.34
C LEU A 59 -11.20 -9.43 -3.44
N MET A 60 -11.78 -8.29 -3.82
CA MET A 60 -12.73 -8.22 -4.93
C MET A 60 -12.12 -8.75 -6.23
N ALA A 61 -10.92 -8.28 -6.58
CA ALA A 61 -10.21 -8.72 -7.78
C ALA A 61 -9.97 -10.23 -7.74
N ALA A 62 -9.48 -10.77 -6.63
CA ALA A 62 -9.24 -12.20 -6.45
C ALA A 62 -10.51 -13.05 -6.67
N ILE A 63 -11.64 -12.63 -6.09
CA ILE A 63 -12.93 -13.32 -6.27
C ILE A 63 -13.34 -13.27 -7.75
N ILE A 64 -13.25 -12.11 -8.39
CA ILE A 64 -13.62 -11.93 -9.80
C ILE A 64 -12.72 -12.77 -10.70
N THR A 65 -11.40 -12.81 -10.46
CA THR A 65 -10.47 -13.61 -11.26
C THR A 65 -10.72 -15.12 -11.15
N GLN A 66 -11.24 -15.58 -10.00
CA GLN A 66 -11.55 -16.99 -9.78
C GLN A 66 -12.87 -17.43 -10.43
N HIS A 67 -13.77 -16.50 -10.78
CA HIS A 67 -15.09 -16.81 -11.32
C HIS A 67 -15.24 -16.30 -12.74
N ARG A 68 -15.56 -17.18 -13.71
CA ARG A 68 -15.83 -16.78 -15.11
C ARG A 68 -16.95 -15.74 -15.24
N ARG A 69 -17.97 -15.84 -14.39
CA ARG A 69 -19.06 -14.88 -14.22
C ARG A 69 -19.49 -14.92 -12.76
N ILE A 70 -19.67 -13.75 -12.15
CA ILE A 70 -20.17 -13.63 -10.78
C ILE A 70 -21.16 -12.46 -10.73
N SER A 71 -22.28 -12.63 -10.04
CA SER A 71 -23.23 -11.54 -9.83
C SER A 71 -22.71 -10.61 -8.73
N ARG A 72 -23.11 -9.33 -8.77
CA ARG A 72 -22.76 -8.37 -7.70
C ARG A 72 -23.23 -8.83 -6.32
N GLN A 73 -24.41 -9.46 -6.25
CA GLN A 73 -24.97 -9.97 -4.99
C GLN A 73 -24.10 -11.08 -4.41
N GLU A 74 -23.61 -11.97 -5.28
CA GLU A 74 -22.75 -13.08 -4.87
C GLU A 74 -21.36 -12.61 -4.45
N LEU A 75 -20.79 -11.63 -5.16
CA LEU A 75 -19.55 -10.97 -4.78
C LEU A 75 -19.67 -10.31 -3.39
N LEU A 76 -20.76 -9.58 -3.15
CA LEU A 76 -21.03 -8.97 -1.84
C LEU A 76 -21.15 -10.01 -0.73
N ARG A 77 -21.80 -11.15 -0.99
CA ARG A 77 -21.94 -12.25 -0.04
C ARG A 77 -20.57 -12.82 0.36
N HIS A 78 -19.66 -13.02 -0.60
CA HIS A 78 -18.29 -13.46 -0.32
C HIS A 78 -17.50 -12.42 0.51
N ILE A 79 -17.60 -11.15 0.14
CA ILE A 79 -16.93 -10.07 0.88
C ILE A 79 -17.44 -9.97 2.31
N GLN A 80 -18.77 -10.01 2.51
CA GLN A 80 -19.38 -9.92 3.84
C GLN A 80 -19.00 -11.07 4.77
N ALA A 81 -18.70 -12.26 4.22
CA ALA A 81 -18.21 -13.39 5.01
C ALA A 81 -16.77 -13.17 5.52
N ILE A 82 -15.92 -12.53 4.71
CA ILE A 82 -14.49 -12.37 4.99
C ILE A 82 -14.20 -11.05 5.73
N TYR A 83 -14.99 -10.00 5.47
CA TYR A 83 -14.79 -8.66 6.00
C TYR A 83 -14.68 -8.60 7.53
N PRO A 84 -15.46 -9.34 8.34
CA PRO A 84 -15.31 -9.30 9.80
C PRO A 84 -13.94 -9.76 10.29
N MET A 85 -13.36 -10.80 9.66
CA MET A 85 -12.03 -11.30 10.00
C MET A 85 -10.97 -10.28 9.62
N LEU A 86 -11.07 -9.72 8.41
CA LEU A 86 -10.18 -8.64 7.97
C LEU A 86 -10.27 -7.45 8.92
N LYS A 87 -11.48 -7.04 9.30
CA LYS A 87 -11.67 -5.91 10.20
C LYS A 87 -10.98 -6.11 11.56
N ALA A 88 -11.00 -7.33 12.11
CA ALA A 88 -10.41 -7.61 13.42
C ALA A 88 -8.88 -7.61 13.43
N GLU A 89 -8.23 -8.00 12.33
CA GLU A 89 -6.77 -8.03 12.21
C GLU A 89 -6.17 -6.68 11.80
N LEU A 90 -7.02 -5.79 11.25
CA LEU A 90 -6.57 -4.60 10.52
C LEU A 90 -7.15 -3.29 11.09
N PHE A 91 -7.93 -3.32 12.17
CA PHE A 91 -8.43 -2.13 12.87
C PHE A 91 -8.41 -2.31 14.39
#